data_AF-A0A0K2WCP5-F1
#
_entry.id   AF-A0A0K2WCP5-F1
#
_cell.length_a   1.000
_cell.length_b   1.000
_cell.length_c   1.000
_cell.angle_alpha   90.00
_cell.angle_beta   90.00
_cell.angle_gamma   90.00
#
_symmetry.space_group_name_H-M   'P 1'
#
loop_
_entity.id
_entity.type
_entity.pdbx_description
1 polymer ?
#
loop_
_entity_poly.entity_id
_entity_poly.type
_entity_poly.pdbx_seq_one_letter_code
_entity_poly.pdbx_strand_id
1 'polypeptide(L)'
;MKRSIIGRKTWHNFLVLFLLYMNLVLSFGLIYCLIEWSGWGFILDHYASYAHQQQWHDRITRSFYFSAITLLSVGYGDLSPFGLARGVAILEAMIGYVLPAALVIRYFTLPGPEGRKFRLSGWRAPKK
;
A
#
# COMPACT_ATOMS: atom_id res chain seq x y z
N MET A 1 10.21 20.76 -25.00
CA MET A 1 11.06 19.70 -24.38
C MET A 1 10.78 19.39 -22.89
N LYS A 2 9.83 20.07 -22.19
CA LYS A 2 9.53 19.79 -20.76
C LYS A 2 8.53 18.64 -20.50
N ARG A 3 7.68 18.28 -21.48
CA ARG A 3 6.68 17.19 -21.34
C ARG A 3 7.29 15.80 -21.10
N SER A 4 8.48 15.52 -21.66
CA SER A 4 9.13 14.20 -21.56
C SER A 4 9.68 13.89 -20.16
N ILE A 5 10.16 14.90 -19.43
CA ILE A 5 10.76 14.72 -18.09
C ILE A 5 9.67 14.40 -17.04
N ILE A 6 8.47 14.98 -17.20
CA ILE A 6 7.32 14.73 -16.33
C ILE A 6 6.80 13.30 -16.50
N GLY A 7 6.68 12.83 -17.76
CA GLY A 7 6.24 11.46 -18.05
C GLY A 7 7.16 10.39 -17.47
N ARG A 8 8.49 10.60 -17.49
CA ARG A 8 9.44 9.68 -16.85
C ARG A 8 9.24 9.60 -15.34
N LYS A 9 9.12 10.73 -14.63
CA LYS A 9 8.92 10.72 -13.16
C LYS A 9 7.63 10.02 -12.74
N THR A 10 6.53 10.22 -13.48
CA THR A 10 5.25 9.55 -13.21
C THR A 10 5.38 8.03 -13.36
N TRP A 11 6.06 7.55 -14.40
CA TRP A 11 6.34 6.12 -14.58
C TRP A 11 7.17 5.51 -13.47
N HIS A 12 8.21 6.21 -13.01
CA HIS A 12 9.02 5.73 -11.88
C HIS A 12 8.20 5.66 -10.60
N ASN A 13 7.37 6.67 -10.30
CA ASN A 13 6.51 6.65 -9.11
C ASN A 13 5.51 5.48 -9.16
N PHE A 14 4.93 5.21 -10.33
CA PHE A 14 4.03 4.06 -10.52
C PHE A 14 4.76 2.73 -10.31
N LEU A 15 5.94 2.55 -10.90
CA LEU A 15 6.75 1.34 -10.70
C LEU A 15 7.17 1.16 -9.24
N VAL A 16 7.59 2.22 -8.57
CA VAL A 16 7.92 2.20 -7.14
C VAL A 16 6.70 1.80 -6.31
N LEU A 17 5.53 2.34 -6.61
CA LEU A 17 4.29 1.97 -5.92
C LEU A 17 3.95 0.50 -6.14
N PHE A 18 4.01 0.03 -7.39
CA PHE A 18 3.75 -1.37 -7.74
C PHE A 18 4.69 -2.33 -7.00
N LEU A 19 6.00 -2.03 -7.00
CA LEU A 19 6.99 -2.82 -6.28
C LEU A 19 6.76 -2.78 -4.77
N LEU A 20 6.34 -1.64 -4.23
CA LEU A 20 6.00 -1.51 -2.81
C LEU A 20 4.77 -2.36 -2.44
N TYR A 21 3.71 -2.35 -3.25
CA TYR A 21 2.57 -3.25 -3.06
C TYR A 21 2.99 -4.72 -3.11
N MET A 22 3.79 -5.11 -4.10
CA MET A 22 4.29 -6.49 -4.20
C MET A 22 5.11 -6.89 -2.96
N ASN A 23 5.97 -6.02 -2.45
CA ASN A 23 6.73 -6.29 -1.22
C ASN A 23 5.84 -6.42 0.02
N LEU A 24 4.78 -5.60 0.11
CA LEU A 24 3.83 -5.69 1.22
C LEU A 24 3.01 -6.97 1.17
N VAL A 25 2.47 -7.32 0.00
CA VAL A 25 1.77 -8.60 -0.19
C VAL A 25 2.70 -9.77 0.16
N LEU A 26 3.97 -9.70 -0.26
CA LEU A 26 4.92 -10.74 0.06
C LEU A 26 5.19 -10.84 1.58
N SER A 27 5.38 -9.70 2.23
CA SER A 27 5.70 -9.62 3.66
C SER A 27 4.53 -10.08 4.53
N PHE A 28 3.32 -9.57 4.27
CA PHE A 28 2.12 -9.97 5.01
C PHE A 28 1.70 -11.40 4.69
N GLY A 29 1.80 -11.84 3.43
CA GLY A 29 1.60 -13.25 3.04
C GLY A 29 2.49 -14.22 3.83
N LEU A 30 3.76 -13.86 4.04
CA LEU A 30 4.67 -14.63 4.90
C LEU A 30 4.26 -14.58 6.37
N ILE A 31 3.83 -13.43 6.89
CA ILE A 31 3.32 -13.29 8.27
C ILE A 31 2.11 -14.21 8.49
N TYR A 32 1.17 -14.26 7.55
CA TYR A 32 0.02 -15.17 7.64
C TYR A 32 0.45 -16.64 7.64
N CYS A 33 1.41 -17.02 6.79
CA CYS A 33 1.98 -18.36 6.80
C CYS A 33 2.59 -18.70 8.17
N LEU A 34 3.32 -17.76 8.78
CA LEU A 34 3.93 -17.94 10.10
C LEU A 34 2.87 -18.07 11.21
N ILE A 35 1.82 -17.25 11.17
CA ILE A 35 0.69 -17.33 12.13
C ILE A 35 0.01 -18.69 12.00
N GLU A 36 -0.24 -19.13 10.78
CA GLU A 36 -0.89 -20.42 10.53
C GLU A 36 -0.03 -21.60 10.98
N TRP A 37 1.28 -21.55 10.75
CA TRP A 37 2.21 -22.56 11.26
C TRP A 37 2.26 -22.55 12.79
N SER A 38 2.29 -21.38 13.42
CA SER A 38 2.29 -21.28 14.90
C SER A 38 1.01 -21.80 15.55
N GLY A 39 -0.08 -21.97 14.78
CA GLY A 39 -1.39 -22.40 15.28
C GLY A 39 -2.17 -21.33 16.02
N TRP A 40 -1.69 -20.07 16.06
CA TRP A 40 -2.36 -18.96 16.75
C TRP A 40 -3.47 -18.30 15.92
N GLY A 41 -3.62 -18.71 14.68
CA GLY A 41 -4.66 -18.26 13.76
C GLY A 41 -4.59 -19.07 12.48
N PHE A 42 -5.60 -18.94 11.63
CA PHE A 42 -5.61 -19.57 10.31
C PHE A 42 -6.51 -18.79 9.37
N ILE A 43 -6.30 -18.99 8.07
CA ILE A 43 -7.17 -18.47 7.02
C ILE A 43 -8.04 -19.62 6.56
N LEU A 44 -9.36 -19.46 6.67
CA LEU A 44 -10.33 -20.44 6.23
C LEU A 44 -10.75 -20.14 4.79
N ASP A 45 -10.69 -21.16 3.95
CA ASP A 45 -11.31 -21.16 2.63
C ASP A 45 -12.70 -21.79 2.71
N HIS A 46 -13.74 -21.08 2.26
CA HIS A 46 -15.12 -21.55 2.33
C HIS A 46 -15.51 -22.50 1.19
N TYR A 47 -14.74 -22.55 0.11
CA TYR A 47 -15.05 -23.31 -1.10
C TYR A 47 -14.13 -24.52 -1.29
N ALA A 48 -12.95 -24.53 -0.67
CA ALA A 48 -12.03 -25.66 -0.70
C ALA A 48 -12.41 -26.77 0.29
N SER A 49 -12.18 -28.03 -0.08
CA SER A 49 -12.34 -29.17 0.83
C SER A 49 -11.27 -29.21 1.92
N TYR A 50 -11.59 -29.75 3.10
CA TYR A 50 -10.63 -29.88 4.22
C TYR A 50 -9.31 -30.57 3.83
N ALA A 51 -9.37 -31.63 3.02
CA ALA A 51 -8.16 -32.32 2.56
C ALA A 51 -7.25 -31.44 1.70
N HIS A 52 -7.83 -30.55 0.89
CA HIS A 52 -7.09 -29.59 0.07
C HIS A 52 -6.43 -28.52 0.94
N GLN A 53 -7.17 -28.01 1.93
CA GLN A 53 -6.73 -26.98 2.85
C GLN A 53 -5.57 -27.39 3.77
N GLN A 54 -5.30 -28.69 3.91
CA GLN A 54 -4.17 -29.19 4.69
C GLN A 54 -2.87 -29.19 3.90
N GLN A 55 -2.92 -29.08 2.57
CA GLN A 55 -1.74 -29.14 1.71
C GLN A 55 -0.86 -27.91 1.92
N TRP A 56 0.45 -28.14 2.07
CA TRP A 56 1.40 -27.06 2.36
C TRP A 56 1.42 -25.96 1.28
N HIS A 57 1.23 -26.34 0.01
CA HIS A 57 1.21 -25.39 -1.10
C HIS A 57 -0.05 -24.51 -1.06
N ASP A 58 -1.21 -25.10 -0.75
CA ASP A 58 -2.48 -24.38 -0.61
C ASP A 58 -2.39 -23.32 0.49
N ARG A 59 -1.82 -23.70 1.65
CA ARG A 59 -1.61 -22.78 2.79
C ARG A 59 -0.78 -21.56 2.42
N ILE A 60 0.25 -21.75 1.60
CA ILE A 60 1.08 -20.67 1.09
C ILE A 60 0.26 -19.83 0.10
N THR A 61 -0.27 -20.44 -0.96
CA THR A 61 -0.98 -19.71 -2.02
C THR A 61 -2.17 -18.93 -1.50
N ARG A 62 -2.98 -19.51 -0.60
CA ARG A 62 -4.12 -18.84 0.02
C ARG A 62 -3.70 -17.67 0.90
N SER A 63 -2.57 -17.77 1.61
CA SER A 63 -2.06 -16.69 2.47
C SER A 63 -1.61 -15.48 1.66
N PHE A 64 -0.89 -15.70 0.55
CA PHE A 64 -0.50 -14.60 -0.35
C PHE A 64 -1.71 -14.01 -1.08
N TYR A 65 -2.66 -14.85 -1.51
CA TYR A 65 -3.90 -14.37 -2.13
C TYR A 65 -4.74 -13.56 -1.15
N PHE A 66 -4.91 -14.04 0.10
CA PHE A 66 -5.59 -13.32 1.17
C PHE A 66 -4.94 -11.95 1.45
N SER A 67 -3.61 -11.91 1.53
CA SER A 67 -2.86 -10.67 1.70
C SER A 67 -3.11 -9.69 0.54
N ALA A 68 -3.06 -10.16 -0.70
CA ALA A 68 -3.32 -9.33 -1.88
C ALA A 68 -4.73 -8.71 -1.87
N ILE A 69 -5.78 -9.51 -1.64
CA ILE A 69 -7.17 -9.02 -1.64
C ILE A 69 -7.47 -8.13 -0.43
N THR A 70 -6.75 -8.31 0.68
CA THR A 70 -6.87 -7.48 1.89
C THR A 70 -6.19 -6.13 1.70
N LEU A 71 -4.93 -6.13 1.25
CA LEU A 71 -4.15 -4.91 1.00
C LEU A 71 -4.78 -4.03 -0.09
N LEU A 72 -5.33 -4.66 -1.12
CA LEU A 72 -6.04 -3.95 -2.20
C LEU A 72 -7.51 -3.64 -1.87
N SER A 73 -7.98 -4.03 -0.67
CA SER A 73 -9.36 -3.81 -0.21
C SER A 73 -10.44 -4.40 -1.14
N VAL A 74 -10.11 -5.48 -1.84
CA VAL A 74 -11.05 -6.21 -2.70
C VAL A 74 -11.94 -7.11 -1.87
N GLY A 75 -11.33 -7.91 -0.98
CA GLY A 75 -12.02 -8.73 0.02
C GLY A 75 -13.23 -9.53 -0.50
N TYR A 76 -13.03 -10.43 -1.46
CA TYR A 76 -14.13 -11.22 -2.07
C TYR A 76 -14.99 -12.00 -1.06
N GLY A 77 -14.44 -12.31 0.12
CA GLY A 77 -15.14 -13.04 1.19
C GLY A 77 -15.08 -14.56 1.05
N ASP A 78 -14.38 -15.05 0.04
CA ASP A 78 -14.03 -16.45 -0.14
C ASP A 78 -13.07 -16.97 0.95
N LEU A 79 -12.14 -16.11 1.37
CA LEU A 79 -11.25 -16.37 2.49
C LEU A 79 -11.61 -15.52 3.71
N SER A 80 -11.49 -16.10 4.91
CA SER A 80 -11.67 -15.34 6.15
C SER A 80 -10.61 -15.66 7.21
N PRO A 81 -10.03 -14.63 7.87
CA PRO A 81 -9.03 -14.82 8.90
C PRO A 81 -9.67 -15.14 10.26
N PHE A 82 -9.03 -16.02 11.01
CA PHE A 82 -9.38 -16.39 12.38
C PHE A 82 -8.17 -16.29 13.32
N GLY A 83 -8.44 -16.08 14.62
CA GLY A 83 -7.39 -15.88 15.62
C GLY A 83 -6.60 -14.59 15.39
N LEU A 84 -5.27 -14.64 15.59
CA LEU A 84 -4.38 -13.47 15.43
C LEU A 84 -4.31 -12.93 14.00
N ALA A 85 -4.62 -13.75 13.00
CA ALA A 85 -4.67 -13.32 11.60
C ALA A 85 -5.65 -12.16 11.38
N ARG A 86 -6.71 -12.04 12.22
CA ARG A 86 -7.65 -10.91 12.15
C ARG A 86 -7.00 -9.58 12.49
N GLY A 87 -6.16 -9.55 13.53
CA GLY A 87 -5.46 -8.33 13.93
C GLY A 87 -4.49 -7.87 12.85
N VAL A 88 -3.77 -8.82 12.24
CA VAL A 88 -2.86 -8.54 11.12
C VAL A 88 -3.62 -8.04 9.89
N ALA A 89 -4.77 -8.65 9.56
CA ALA A 89 -5.61 -8.22 8.45
C ALA A 89 -6.13 -6.78 8.60
N ILE A 90 -6.49 -6.37 9.82
CA ILE A 90 -6.90 -4.99 10.09
C ILE A 90 -5.73 -4.02 9.80
N LEU A 91 -4.54 -4.33 10.30
CA LEU A 91 -3.35 -3.49 10.08
C LEU A 91 -2.97 -3.42 8.60
N GLU A 92 -3.02 -4.56 7.90
CA GLU A 92 -2.74 -4.63 6.47
C GLU A 92 -3.74 -3.79 5.66
N ALA A 93 -5.04 -3.91 5.94
CA ALA A 93 -6.07 -3.12 5.27
C ALA A 93 -5.88 -1.60 5.52
N MET A 94 -5.53 -1.21 6.75
CA MET A 94 -5.22 0.20 7.07
C MET A 94 -4.06 0.73 6.22
N ILE A 95 -2.98 -0.04 6.08
CA ILE A 95 -1.83 0.31 5.23
C ILE A 95 -2.27 0.41 3.77
N GLY A 96 -3.08 -0.53 3.30
CA GLY A 96 -3.65 -0.56 1.95
C GLY A 96 -4.35 0.73 1.56
N TYR A 97 -5.12 1.33 2.48
CA TYR A 97 -5.81 2.61 2.26
C TYR A 97 -4.89 3.84 2.32
N VAL A 98 -3.84 3.81 3.15
CA VAL A 98 -2.95 4.97 3.34
C VAL A 98 -2.03 5.19 2.13
N LEU A 99 -1.55 4.11 1.50
CA LEU A 99 -0.61 4.18 0.38
C LEU A 99 -1.10 4.97 -0.85
N PRO A 100 -2.29 4.71 -1.41
CA PRO A 100 -2.77 5.45 -2.57
C PRO A 100 -3.09 6.91 -2.21
N ALA A 101 -3.60 7.16 -1.00
CA ALA A 101 -3.85 8.52 -0.50
C ALA A 101 -2.55 9.35 -0.41
N ALA A 102 -1.46 8.77 0.10
CA ALA A 102 -0.16 9.43 0.19
C ALA A 102 0.40 9.82 -1.20
N LEU A 103 0.13 9.00 -2.21
CA LEU A 103 0.52 9.29 -3.59
C LEU A 103 -0.32 10.42 -4.18
N VAL A 104 -1.64 10.41 -3.99
CA VAL A 104 -2.56 11.46 -4.48
C VAL A 104 -2.21 12.83 -3.91
N ILE A 105 -1.91 12.92 -2.61
CA ILE A 105 -1.53 14.19 -1.96
C ILE A 105 -0.33 14.83 -2.64
N ARG A 106 0.68 14.05 -3.05
CA ARG A 106 1.86 14.59 -3.77
C ARG A 106 1.53 15.19 -5.12
N TYR A 107 0.48 14.70 -5.79
CA TYR A 107 0.04 15.26 -7.07
C TYR A 107 -0.83 16.50 -6.89
N PHE A 108 -1.63 16.58 -5.83
CA PHE A 108 -2.53 17.71 -5.57
C PHE A 108 -1.85 18.88 -4.85
N THR A 109 -0.86 18.64 -3.97
CA THR A 109 -0.19 19.71 -3.22
C THR A 109 0.91 20.38 -4.06
N LEU A 110 0.50 21.15 -5.07
CA LEU A 110 1.22 22.28 -5.68
C LEU A 110 0.16 23.33 -6.05
N PRO A 111 0.06 24.47 -5.33
CA PRO A 111 1.13 25.46 -5.23
C PRO A 111 1.45 25.85 -3.78
N GLY A 112 2.73 25.80 -3.39
CA GLY A 112 3.18 26.60 -2.26
C GLY A 112 2.94 28.08 -2.58
N PRO A 113 2.49 28.91 -1.63
CA PRO A 113 2.25 30.32 -1.89
C PRO A 113 3.55 30.91 -2.45
N GLU A 114 3.50 31.39 -3.69
CA GLU A 114 4.49 32.31 -4.23
C GLU A 114 4.61 33.42 -3.18
N GLY A 115 5.70 33.37 -2.42
CA GLY A 115 6.15 34.49 -1.62
C GLY A 115 6.45 35.59 -2.62
N ARG A 116 5.41 36.31 -3.05
CA ARG A 116 5.52 37.58 -3.76
C ARG A 116 6.32 38.44 -2.80
N LYS A 117 7.63 38.50 -3.02
CA LYS A 117 8.47 39.59 -2.57
C LYS A 117 7.82 40.81 -3.20
N PHE A 118 6.96 41.46 -2.43
CA PHE A 118 6.36 42.73 -2.77
C PHE A 118 7.52 43.70 -2.90
N ARG A 119 8.03 43.82 -4.14
CA ARG A 119 9.17 44.66 -4.47
C ARG A 119 8.62 46.07 -4.38
N LEU A 120 8.80 46.71 -3.22
CA LEU A 120 8.53 48.13 -3.02
C LEU A 120 9.40 48.90 -4.01
N SER A 121 8.82 49.18 -5.18
CA SER A 121 9.32 50.11 -6.18
C SER A 121 9.27 51.50 -5.57
N GLY A 122 10.33 51.90 -4.87
CA GLY A 122 10.40 53.28 -4.37
C GLY A 122 11.49 53.60 -3.35
N TRP A 123 12.14 52.64 -2.71
CA TRP A 123 13.08 52.99 -1.65
C TRP A 123 14.47 53.36 -2.22
N ARG A 124 14.72 54.66 -2.36
CA ARG A 124 16.08 55.22 -2.44
C ARG A 124 16.56 55.57 -1.05
N ALA A 125 17.64 54.93 -0.59
CA ALA A 125 18.32 55.30 0.64
C ALA A 125 18.93 56.71 0.50
N PRO A 126 18.86 57.57 1.53
CA PRO A 126 19.50 58.88 1.49
C PRO A 126 21.02 58.71 1.43
N LYS A 127 21.64 59.32 0.42
CA LYS A 127 23.11 59.44 0.38
C LYS A 127 23.56 60.33 1.54
N LYS A 128 24.48 59.80 2.35
CA LYS A 128 25.29 60.59 3.27
C LYS A 128 26.29 61.43 2.48
#